data_AF-A0A2U9IBB5-F1
#
_entry.id   AF-A0A2U9IBB5-F1
#
_cell.length_a   1.000
_cell.length_b   1.000
_cell.length_c   1.000
_cell.angle_alpha   90.00
_cell.angle_beta   90.00
_cell.angle_gamma   90.00
#
_symmetry.space_group_name_H-M   'P 1'
#
loop_
_entity.id
_entity.type
_entity.pdbx_description
1 polymer ?
#
loop_
_entity_poly.entity_id
_entity_poly.type
_entity_poly.pdbx_seq_one_letter_code
_entity_poly.pdbx_strand_id
1 'polypeptide(L)'
;MEEVRKLKETGEAYEKLLNEVLNKLFIIIPNCVALNMEDSLIPIYAPSVTKNKGIIAFPYKCEGRIGYIVITEKGEVVFEDTEGESKIIGELK
;
A
#
# COMPACT_ATOMS: atom_id res chain seq x y z
N MET A 1 21.31 -11.93 -21.94
CA MET A 1 21.19 -10.47 -22.18
C MET A 1 19.74 -10.01 -22.34
N GLU A 2 18.92 -10.69 -23.14
CA GLU A 2 17.50 -10.35 -23.31
C GLU A 2 16.71 -10.41 -21.99
N GLU A 3 16.91 -11.46 -21.18
CA GLU A 3 16.26 -11.62 -19.87
C GLU A 3 16.59 -10.48 -18.90
N VAL A 4 17.87 -10.04 -18.88
CA VAL A 4 18.31 -8.90 -18.06
C VAL A 4 17.63 -7.60 -18.50
N ARG A 5 17.42 -7.41 -19.81
CA ARG A 5 16.70 -6.26 -20.33
C ARG A 5 15.23 -6.28 -19.92
N LYS A 6 14.59 -7.46 -20.00
CA LYS A 6 13.21 -7.68 -19.53
C LYS A 6 13.06 -7.40 -18.03
N LEU A 7 14.03 -7.82 -17.21
CA LEU A 7 14.04 -7.51 -15.77
C LEU A 7 14.05 -6.00 -15.52
N LYS A 8 14.91 -5.26 -16.24
CA LYS A 8 14.96 -3.79 -16.14
C LYS A 8 13.63 -3.14 -16.55
N GLU A 9 13.10 -3.48 -17.72
CA GLU A 9 11.84 -2.93 -18.23
C GLU A 9 10.67 -3.20 -17.27
N THR A 10 10.64 -4.41 -16.67
CA THR A 10 9.64 -4.79 -15.66
C THR A 10 9.79 -3.97 -14.38
N GLY A 11 11.02 -3.75 -13.91
CA GLY A 11 11.30 -2.92 -12.74
C GLY A 11 10.87 -1.46 -12.94
N GLU A 12 11.18 -0.87 -14.10
CA GLU A 12 10.77 0.50 -14.43
C GLU A 12 9.24 0.63 -14.50
N ALA A 13 8.56 -0.34 -15.13
CA ALA A 13 7.10 -0.37 -15.18
C ALA A 13 6.46 -0.53 -13.79
N TYR A 14 7.06 -1.37 -12.95
CA TYR A 14 6.68 -1.57 -11.56
C TYR A 14 6.78 -0.29 -10.74
N GLU A 15 7.94 0.39 -10.76
CA GLU A 15 8.16 1.62 -10.01
C GLU A 15 7.21 2.73 -10.46
N LYS A 16 6.97 2.84 -11.77
CA LYS A 16 6.00 3.79 -12.31
C LYS A 16 4.60 3.53 -11.77
N LEU A 17 4.13 2.29 -11.83
CA LEU A 17 2.79 1.92 -11.36
C LEU A 17 2.66 2.12 -9.83
N LEU A 18 3.69 1.75 -9.06
CA LEU A 18 3.72 1.94 -7.62
C LEU A 18 3.61 3.44 -7.27
N ASN A 19 4.35 4.30 -7.96
CA ASN A 19 4.27 5.74 -7.75
C ASN A 19 2.89 6.32 -8.08
N GLU A 20 2.25 5.85 -9.16
CA GLU A 20 0.88 6.27 -9.51
C GLU A 20 -0.12 5.88 -8.40
N VAL A 21 -0.02 4.67 -7.86
CA VAL A 21 -0.87 4.20 -6.75
C VAL A 21 -0.61 5.01 -5.49
N LEU A 22 0.65 5.24 -5.10
CA LEU A 22 1.02 6.03 -3.92
C LEU A 22 0.50 7.48 -4.04
N ASN A 23 0.62 8.09 -5.21
CA ASN A 23 0.11 9.44 -5.45
C ASN A 23 -1.42 9.52 -5.29
N LYS A 24 -2.16 8.54 -5.82
CA LYS A 24 -3.62 8.46 -5.58
C LYS A 24 -3.92 8.26 -4.10
N LEU A 25 -3.13 7.44 -3.42
CA LEU A 25 -3.32 7.13 -2.02
C LEU A 25 -3.12 8.37 -1.14
N PHE A 26 -2.06 9.15 -1.36
CA PHE A 26 -1.79 10.38 -0.58
C PHE A 26 -2.94 11.39 -0.59
N ILE A 27 -3.76 11.41 -1.65
CA ILE A 27 -4.96 12.25 -1.71
C ILE A 27 -6.04 11.75 -0.74
N ILE A 28 -6.16 10.44 -0.57
CA ILE A 28 -7.16 9.78 0.27
C ILE A 28 -6.76 9.83 1.76
N ILE A 29 -5.45 9.75 2.05
CA ILE A 29 -4.93 9.64 3.42
C ILE A 29 -4.02 10.82 3.83
N PRO A 30 -4.48 12.08 3.71
CA PRO A 30 -3.61 13.25 3.91
C PRO A 30 -3.06 13.38 5.34
N ASN A 31 -3.71 12.74 6.31
CA ASN A 31 -3.33 12.76 7.72
C ASN A 31 -2.53 11.53 8.17
N CYS A 32 -2.18 10.63 7.25
CA CYS A 32 -1.41 9.45 7.54
C CYS A 32 0.05 9.67 7.15
N VAL A 33 0.97 9.22 8.01
CA VAL A 33 2.40 9.32 7.79
C VAL A 33 2.94 7.94 7.46
N ALA A 34 3.60 7.80 6.31
CA ALA A 34 4.31 6.57 5.97
C ALA A 34 5.37 6.33 7.05
N LEU A 35 5.44 5.11 7.57
CA LEU A 35 6.42 4.79 8.60
C LEU A 35 7.80 4.76 7.95
N ASN A 36 8.76 5.59 8.36
CA ASN A 36 10.14 5.50 7.90
C ASN A 36 10.80 4.27 8.56
N MET A 37 10.67 3.12 7.93
CA MET A 37 11.64 2.05 8.07
C MET A 37 12.36 1.98 6.73
N GLU A 38 13.64 1.67 6.70
CA GLU A 38 14.43 1.62 5.46
C GLU A 38 13.89 0.60 4.42
N ASP A 39 12.81 -0.12 4.77
CA ASP A 39 12.02 -1.09 3.98
C ASP A 39 10.57 -0.64 3.63
N SER A 40 10.13 0.58 3.99
CA SER A 40 8.70 0.92 4.08
C SER A 40 8.01 1.34 2.79
N LEU A 41 8.75 1.41 1.68
CA LEU A 41 8.18 1.51 0.34
C LEU A 41 7.99 0.14 -0.32
N ILE A 42 8.24 -0.97 0.41
CA ILE A 42 7.95 -2.30 -0.08
C ILE A 42 6.49 -2.62 0.28
N PRO A 43 5.55 -2.52 -0.67
CA PRO A 43 4.20 -3.02 -0.47
C PRO A 43 4.21 -4.47 -0.01
N ILE A 44 3.34 -4.75 0.97
CA ILE A 44 3.05 -6.11 1.37
C ILE A 44 2.00 -6.64 0.39
N TYR A 45 2.45 -7.50 -0.52
CA TYR A 45 1.60 -8.20 -1.49
C TYR A 45 0.94 -9.40 -0.84
N ALA A 46 -0.35 -9.60 -1.11
CA ALA A 46 -1.15 -10.67 -0.52
C ALA A 46 -0.95 -10.75 1.01
N PRO A 47 -1.29 -9.67 1.76
CA PRO A 47 -1.12 -9.63 3.20
C PRO A 47 -1.95 -10.75 3.86
N SER A 48 -1.33 -11.91 4.05
CA SER A 48 -1.85 -13.00 4.87
C SER A 48 -2.03 -12.59 6.34
N VAL A 49 -1.45 -11.44 6.70
CA VAL A 49 -1.50 -10.78 7.99
C VAL A 49 -2.70 -9.83 8.17
N THR A 50 -3.41 -9.44 7.11
CA THR A 50 -4.61 -8.58 7.25
C THR A 50 -5.88 -9.43 7.22
N LYS A 51 -6.85 -9.09 8.07
CA LYS A 51 -8.16 -9.79 8.08
C LYS A 51 -8.94 -9.57 6.78
N ASN A 52 -8.66 -8.49 6.08
CA ASN A 52 -9.27 -8.13 4.80
C ASN A 52 -8.51 -8.77 3.63
N LYS A 53 -9.23 -9.22 2.59
CA LYS A 53 -8.65 -9.72 1.32
C LYS A 53 -8.06 -8.54 0.52
N GLY A 54 -7.01 -7.95 1.04
CA GLY A 54 -6.26 -6.89 0.39
C GLY A 54 -5.42 -7.42 -0.76
N ILE A 55 -5.33 -6.66 -1.85
CA ILE A 55 -4.36 -6.91 -2.92
C ILE A 55 -2.97 -6.51 -2.43
N ILE A 56 -2.90 -5.38 -1.73
CA ILE A 56 -1.66 -4.70 -1.35
C ILE A 56 -1.88 -3.91 -0.06
N ALA A 57 -0.86 -3.89 0.80
CA ALA A 57 -0.88 -3.13 2.03
C ALA A 57 0.40 -2.30 2.22
N PHE A 58 0.27 -1.13 2.83
CA PHE A 58 1.36 -0.21 3.10
C PHE A 58 1.43 0.14 4.59
N PRO A 59 2.62 0.13 5.22
CA PRO A 59 2.77 0.49 6.62
C PRO A 59 2.61 2.01 6.83
N TYR A 60 1.67 2.39 7.68
CA TYR A 60 1.36 3.80 7.94
C TYR A 60 1.04 4.03 9.41
N LYS A 61 1.17 5.30 9.82
CA LYS A 61 0.63 5.82 11.06
C LYS A 61 -0.50 6.80 10.74
N CYS A 62 -1.73 6.45 11.13
CA CYS A 62 -2.91 7.29 10.95
C CYS A 62 -3.49 7.65 12.32
N GLU A 63 -3.83 8.93 12.55
CA GLU A 63 -4.48 9.38 13.79
C GLU A 63 -3.76 8.92 15.07
N GLY A 64 -2.43 8.82 15.04
CA GLY A 64 -1.62 8.36 16.17
C GLY A 64 -1.47 6.83 16.29
N ARG A 65 -2.24 6.05 15.52
CA ARG A 65 -2.19 4.58 15.50
C ARG A 65 -1.32 4.04 14.38
N ILE A 66 -0.54 3.02 14.69
CA ILE A 66 0.29 2.30 13.71
C ILE A 66 -0.53 1.16 13.12
N GLY A 67 -0.41 0.96 11.82
CA GLY A 67 -1.14 -0.08 11.11
C GLY A 67 -0.80 -0.14 9.64
N TYR A 68 -1.76 -0.63 8.87
CA TYR A 68 -1.64 -0.81 7.44
C TYR A 68 -2.77 -0.10 6.70
N ILE A 69 -2.40 0.51 5.57
CA ILE A 69 -3.35 0.95 4.56
C ILE A 69 -3.48 -0.16 3.54
N VAL A 70 -4.65 -0.79 3.49
CA VAL A 70 -4.96 -1.95 2.67
C VAL A 70 -5.86 -1.51 1.52
N ILE A 71 -5.48 -1.86 0.29
CA ILE A 71 -6.33 -1.68 -0.90
C ILE A 71 -6.99 -3.03 -1.22
N THR A 72 -8.32 -3.06 -1.25
CA THR A 72 -9.10 -4.29 -1.51
C THR A 72 -9.30 -4.53 -3.01
N GLU A 73 -9.72 -5.74 -3.37
CA GLU A 73 -10.15 -6.10 -4.74
C GLU A 73 -11.27 -5.21 -5.31
N LYS A 74 -12.04 -4.55 -4.45
CA LYS A 74 -13.11 -3.63 -4.86
C LYS A 74 -12.64 -2.19 -5.04
N GLY A 75 -11.36 -1.91 -4.78
CA GLY A 75 -10.80 -0.56 -4.77
C GLY A 75 -11.02 0.19 -3.46
N GLU A 76 -11.61 -0.41 -2.43
CA GLU A 76 -11.76 0.24 -1.12
C GLU A 76 -10.38 0.39 -0.45
N VAL A 77 -10.17 1.54 0.18
CA VAL A 77 -9.00 1.82 1.02
C VAL A 77 -9.40 1.67 2.47
N VAL A 78 -8.73 0.76 3.18
CA VAL A 78 -9.00 0.40 4.57
C VAL A 78 -7.76 0.70 5.41
N PHE A 79 -7.94 1.34 6.56
CA PHE A 79 -6.92 1.33 7.59
C PHE A 79 -7.20 0.16 8.53
N GLU A 80 -6.21 -0.69 8.76
CA GLU A 80 -6.23 -1.79 9.72
C GLU A 80 -5.10 -1.57 10.73
N ASP A 81 -5.45 -1.34 12.00
CA ASP A 81 -4.43 -1.16 13.04
C ASP A 81 -3.85 -2.50 13.51
N THR A 82 -2.77 -2.43 14.30
CA THR A 82 -2.11 -3.64 14.83
C THR A 82 -2.96 -4.42 15.84
N GLU A 83 -4.04 -3.84 16.34
CA GLU A 83 -5.01 -4.50 17.23
C GLU A 83 -6.11 -5.22 16.43
N GLY A 84 -6.13 -5.02 15.11
CA GLY A 84 -7.05 -5.66 14.18
C GLY A 84 -8.41 -4.98 14.11
N GLU A 85 -8.51 -3.72 14.54
CA GLU A 85 -9.62 -2.84 14.17
C GLU A 85 -9.43 -2.37 12.73
N SER A 86 -10.52 -2.27 11.98
CA SER A 86 -10.48 -1.81 10.59
C SER A 86 -11.56 -0.78 10.29
N LYS A 87 -11.20 0.19 9.44
CA LYS A 87 -12.10 1.27 9.00
C LYS A 87 -11.87 1.57 7.52
N ILE A 88 -12.96 1.65 6.76
CA ILE A 88 -12.92 2.19 5.40
C ILE A 88 -12.66 3.70 5.48
N ILE A 89 -11.62 4.15 4.81
CA ILE A 89 -11.18 5.55 4.82
C ILE A 89 -11.30 6.21 3.44
N GLY A 90 -11.55 5.42 2.40
CA GLY A 90 -11.80 5.94 1.06
C GLY A 90 -11.91 4.84 0.01
N GLU A 91 -11.82 5.26 -1.25
CA GLU A 91 -11.91 4.39 -2.43
C GLU A 91 -10.93 4.90 -3.49
N LEU A 92 -10.17 3.98 -4.08
CA LEU A 92 -9.19 4.24 -5.12
C LEU A 92 -9.89 4.10 -6.48
N LYS A 93 -10.37 5.23 -7.03
CA LYS A 93 -10.96 5.31 -8.38
C LYS A 93 -9.91 5.46 -9.48
#